data_AF-A0A4V2SF01-F1
#
_entry.id   AF-A0A4V2SF01-F1
#
_cell.length_a   1.000
_cell.length_b   1.000
_cell.length_c   1.000
_cell.angle_alpha   90.00
_cell.angle_beta   90.00
_cell.angle_gamma   90.00
#
_symmetry.space_group_name_H-M   'P 1'
#
loop_
_entity.id
_entity.type
_entity.pdbx_description
1 polymer ?
#
loop_
_entity_poly.entity_id
_entity_poly.type
_entity_poly.pdbx_seq_one_letter_code
_entity_poly.pdbx_strand_id
1 'polypeptide(L)'
;MYEYSFEYIIIHFVSDSYNSQYFSIDIENVRNLYTFDEEAKKEMSISFDSRIQLCVSPWADKFLKLQQKLSIKQSMRGVKNLWAIFNLPKSDLPKCKAIITQDIVQEVFRELYAYERPFGEKSIWTYLLRYERHSYYPKGMIGFFCDFIHVFCNFLEKQELSGEVAESTQLYPQLKACQKPRFELLLKIVKSSPVYQKTEQAAGCRFAIAAPLFLYLKAEYADGMVHKPREEFINYSKEIGGFECSIAIYLLGIALGYDKTYDAFYESEQLPFFKKPVVKEVPSKINEGLENALSRFPEPSEETGQDASSSTENDDKSQKDSKARIISSTDTQNPKNTYKQEELFPTDNDANEGQNRPILWLKRKQNKTKADVCPVFDEEKRSELEKLGYKPVTRFDTTVKNVIISYGYNPDVEKARLKKSKNK
;
A
#
# COMPACT_ATOMS: atom_id res chain seq x y z
N MET A 1 -1.89 -21.92 4.58
CA MET A 1 -0.74 -21.11 5.03
C MET A 1 -0.69 -21.30 6.54
N TYR A 2 0.48 -21.40 7.15
CA TYR A 2 0.53 -21.28 8.60
C TYR A 2 0.41 -19.78 8.87
N GLU A 3 -0.80 -19.32 9.24
CA GLU A 3 -1.06 -17.88 9.41
C GLU A 3 -0.18 -17.30 10.51
N TYR A 4 -0.09 -17.98 11.65
CA TYR A 4 0.85 -17.66 12.70
C TYR A 4 1.57 -18.91 13.18
N SER A 5 2.90 -18.88 13.27
CA SER A 5 3.68 -20.05 13.72
C SER A 5 3.33 -20.46 15.16
N PHE A 6 2.90 -19.52 16.01
CA PHE A 6 2.45 -19.77 17.38
C PHE A 6 1.07 -20.43 17.51
N GLU A 7 0.31 -20.60 16.42
CA GLU A 7 -0.95 -21.35 16.45
C GLU A 7 -0.75 -22.87 16.29
N TYR A 8 0.46 -23.28 15.94
CA TYR A 8 0.78 -24.66 15.62
C TYR A 8 1.84 -25.20 16.59
N ILE A 9 1.65 -26.44 17.04
CA ILE A 9 2.59 -27.13 17.90
C ILE A 9 2.79 -28.55 17.42
N ILE A 10 4.00 -29.07 17.55
CA ILE A 10 4.33 -30.46 17.27
C ILE A 10 4.40 -31.20 18.58
N ILE A 11 3.53 -32.20 18.73
CA ILE A 11 3.53 -33.08 19.90
C ILE A 11 4.36 -34.32 19.55
N HIS A 12 5.45 -34.52 20.27
CA HIS A 12 6.22 -35.76 20.22
C HIS A 12 5.82 -36.63 21.41
N PHE A 13 5.24 -37.80 21.14
CA PHE A 13 4.71 -38.71 22.15
C PHE A 13 5.06 -40.16 21.81
N VAL A 14 4.96 -41.04 22.81
CA VAL A 14 5.11 -42.49 22.64
C VAL A 14 3.73 -43.11 22.44
N SER A 15 3.63 -44.07 21.53
CA SER A 15 2.40 -44.82 21.29
C SER A 15 2.71 -46.28 21.01
N ASP A 16 1.89 -47.17 21.59
CA ASP A 16 1.98 -48.62 21.37
C ASP A 16 1.21 -49.06 20.10
N SER A 17 0.39 -48.17 19.51
CA SER A 17 -0.48 -48.47 18.37
C SER A 17 -0.02 -47.75 17.11
N TYR A 18 0.51 -48.47 16.11
CA TYR A 18 0.98 -47.87 14.85
C TYR A 18 -0.11 -47.68 13.78
N ASN A 19 -1.36 -48.11 14.02
CA ASN A 19 -2.34 -48.36 12.95
C ASN A 19 -3.76 -47.83 13.22
N SER A 20 -3.92 -46.68 13.87
CA SER A 20 -5.23 -46.01 13.96
C SER A 20 -5.25 -44.70 13.19
N GLN A 21 -6.36 -44.43 12.51
CA GLN A 21 -6.63 -43.15 11.84
C GLN A 21 -6.80 -41.99 12.85
N TYR A 22 -7.00 -42.31 14.13
CA TYR A 22 -7.13 -41.37 15.23
C TYR A 22 -6.25 -41.83 16.41
N PHE A 23 -5.52 -40.90 16.99
CA PHE A 23 -4.69 -41.13 18.18
C PHE A 23 -5.30 -40.38 19.37
N SER A 24 -5.61 -41.10 20.44
CA SER A 24 -5.76 -40.48 21.75
C SER A 24 -4.37 -40.37 22.37
N ILE A 25 -3.99 -39.18 22.81
CA ILE A 25 -2.68 -38.93 23.41
C ILE A 25 -2.90 -38.58 24.88
N ASP A 26 -2.53 -39.48 25.76
CA ASP A 26 -2.45 -39.18 27.20
C ASP A 26 -1.23 -38.32 27.49
N ILE A 27 -1.38 -37.35 28.39
CA ILE A 27 -0.30 -36.40 28.72
C ILE A 27 0.97 -37.09 29.23
N GLU A 28 0.81 -38.24 29.90
CA GLU A 28 1.90 -39.08 30.43
C GLU A 28 2.80 -39.64 29.31
N ASN A 29 2.26 -39.77 28.10
CA ASN A 29 2.97 -40.28 26.93
C ASN A 29 3.67 -39.18 26.13
N VAL A 30 3.40 -37.90 26.43
CA VAL A 30 4.05 -36.77 25.77
C VAL A 30 5.50 -36.66 26.24
N ARG A 31 6.43 -36.62 25.28
CA ARG A 31 7.87 -36.51 25.52
C ARG A 31 8.37 -35.09 25.36
N ASN A 32 7.95 -34.41 24.30
CA ASN A 32 8.36 -33.06 24.00
C ASN A 32 7.26 -32.33 23.23
N LEU A 33 7.27 -31.01 23.38
CA LEU A 33 6.50 -30.09 22.57
C LEU A 33 7.45 -29.20 21.79
N TYR A 34 7.27 -29.15 20.47
CA TYR A 34 8.09 -28.31 19.60
C TYR A 34 7.27 -27.20 18.95
N THR A 35 7.81 -25.99 18.99
CA THR A 35 7.35 -24.85 18.20
C THR A 35 8.07 -24.82 16.85
N PHE A 36 7.52 -24.09 15.87
CA PHE A 36 8.12 -24.01 14.54
C PHE A 36 9.37 -23.12 14.49
N ASP A 37 9.40 -22.06 15.31
CA ASP A 37 10.48 -21.09 15.39
C ASP A 37 10.59 -20.53 16.83
N GLU A 38 11.59 -19.65 17.04
CA GLU A 38 11.85 -19.02 18.34
C GLU A 38 10.75 -18.01 18.73
N GLU A 39 10.11 -17.37 17.75
CA GLU A 39 9.01 -16.43 18.01
C GLU A 39 7.79 -17.15 18.57
N ALA A 40 7.39 -18.26 17.93
CA ALA A 40 6.34 -19.13 18.42
C ALA A 40 6.64 -19.65 19.84
N LYS A 41 7.89 -20.02 20.11
CA LYS A 41 8.31 -20.42 21.47
C LYS A 41 8.09 -19.30 22.47
N LYS A 42 8.51 -18.08 22.14
CA LYS A 42 8.37 -16.91 23.01
C LYS A 42 6.89 -16.62 23.31
N GLU A 43 6.05 -16.53 22.28
CA GLU A 43 4.61 -16.21 22.42
C GLU A 43 3.86 -17.31 23.18
N MET A 44 4.07 -18.58 22.81
CA MET A 44 3.41 -19.71 23.48
C MET A 44 3.85 -19.86 24.93
N SER A 45 5.12 -19.56 25.25
CA SER A 45 5.63 -19.64 26.63
C SER A 45 4.95 -18.65 27.59
N ILE A 46 4.38 -17.56 27.08
CA ILE A 46 3.59 -16.61 27.89
C ILE A 46 2.22 -17.19 28.24
N SER A 47 1.64 -17.96 27.32
CA SER A 47 0.27 -18.47 27.43
C SER A 47 0.19 -19.84 28.14
N PHE A 48 1.26 -20.61 28.11
CA PHE A 48 1.29 -21.97 28.64
C PHE A 48 1.63 -22.01 30.14
N ASP A 49 1.24 -23.09 30.82
CA ASP A 49 1.69 -23.36 32.19
C ASP A 49 3.22 -23.40 32.22
N SER A 50 3.83 -22.70 33.20
CA SER A 50 5.27 -22.52 33.28
C SER A 50 6.07 -23.82 33.48
N ARG A 51 5.39 -24.92 33.86
CA ARG A 51 6.00 -26.26 33.95
C ARG A 51 6.16 -26.92 32.60
N ILE A 52 5.45 -26.45 31.57
CA ILE A 52 5.53 -27.00 30.21
C ILE A 52 6.75 -26.41 29.52
N GLN A 53 7.71 -27.27 29.19
CA GLN A 53 8.89 -26.87 28.45
C GLN A 53 8.65 -26.94 26.94
N LEU A 54 8.77 -25.79 26.28
CA LEU A 54 8.72 -25.68 24.82
C LEU A 54 10.13 -25.67 24.22
N CYS A 55 10.34 -26.47 23.18
CA CYS A 55 11.57 -26.51 22.39
C CYS A 55 11.32 -25.97 20.98
N VAL A 56 12.32 -25.39 20.33
CA VAL A 56 12.21 -25.11 18.88
C VAL A 56 12.44 -26.42 18.12
N SER A 57 11.64 -26.65 17.08
CA SER A 57 11.73 -27.84 16.26
C SER A 57 13.12 -27.95 15.60
N PRO A 58 13.74 -29.15 15.60
CA PRO A 58 14.94 -29.42 14.80
C PRO A 58 14.75 -29.21 13.29
N TRP A 59 13.50 -29.02 12.84
CA TRP A 59 13.15 -28.78 11.44
C TRP A 59 12.66 -27.35 11.16
N ALA A 60 12.92 -26.38 12.06
CA ALA A 60 12.56 -24.98 11.88
C ALA A 60 12.88 -24.44 10.47
N ASP A 61 14.09 -24.66 9.98
CA ASP A 61 14.51 -24.25 8.63
C ASP A 61 13.64 -24.85 7.51
N LYS A 62 13.14 -26.08 7.68
CA LYS A 62 12.25 -26.72 6.71
C LYS A 62 10.87 -26.08 6.73
N PHE A 63 10.36 -25.69 7.91
CA PHE A 63 9.10 -24.97 8.02
C PHE A 63 9.19 -23.58 7.39
N LEU A 64 10.28 -22.85 7.62
CA LEU A 64 10.51 -21.57 6.97
C LEU A 64 10.51 -21.69 5.44
N LYS A 65 11.23 -22.68 4.89
CA LYS A 65 11.24 -22.96 3.44
C LYS A 65 9.86 -23.36 2.91
N LEU A 66 9.11 -24.16 3.68
CA LEU A 66 7.74 -24.54 3.32
C LEU A 66 6.81 -23.33 3.30
N GLN A 67 6.90 -22.46 4.30
CA GLN A 67 6.12 -21.23 4.40
C GLN A 67 6.41 -20.33 3.20
N GLN A 68 7.68 -20.07 2.88
CA GLN A 68 8.08 -19.31 1.69
C GLN A 68 7.45 -19.89 0.40
N LYS A 69 7.49 -21.21 0.22
CA LYS A 69 6.90 -21.88 -0.94
C LYS A 69 5.37 -21.73 -0.99
N LEU A 70 4.69 -21.80 0.15
CA LEU A 70 3.25 -21.60 0.25
C LEU A 70 2.87 -20.15 -0.04
N SER A 71 3.64 -19.19 0.47
CA SER A 71 3.45 -17.75 0.22
C SER A 71 3.59 -17.41 -1.26
N ILE A 72 4.65 -17.90 -1.92
CA ILE A 72 4.79 -17.73 -3.39
C ILE A 72 3.59 -18.34 -4.13
N LYS A 73 3.10 -19.52 -3.72
CA LYS A 73 1.94 -20.15 -4.34
C LYS A 73 0.66 -19.31 -4.16
N GLN A 74 0.50 -18.69 -2.99
CA GLN A 74 -0.60 -17.79 -2.66
C GLN A 74 -0.50 -16.52 -3.54
N SER A 75 0.68 -15.90 -3.64
CA SER A 75 0.96 -14.76 -4.51
C SER A 75 0.64 -15.05 -5.98
N MET A 76 1.04 -16.22 -6.48
CA MET A 76 0.71 -16.62 -7.85
C MET A 76 -0.78 -16.92 -8.07
N ARG A 77 -1.57 -17.17 -7.01
CA ARG A 77 -3.04 -17.20 -7.11
C ARG A 77 -3.60 -15.77 -7.17
N GLY A 78 -3.06 -14.83 -6.41
CA GLY A 78 -3.39 -13.40 -6.53
C GLY A 78 -3.19 -12.89 -7.96
N VAL A 79 -2.07 -13.23 -8.59
CA VAL A 79 -1.82 -12.94 -10.02
C VAL A 79 -2.94 -13.48 -10.91
N LYS A 80 -3.42 -14.71 -10.69
CA LYS A 80 -4.51 -15.30 -11.49
C LYS A 80 -5.83 -14.57 -11.29
N ASN A 81 -6.16 -14.26 -10.04
CA ASN A 81 -7.37 -13.51 -9.69
C ASN A 81 -7.38 -12.16 -10.41
N LEU A 82 -6.29 -11.40 -10.31
CA LEU A 82 -6.19 -10.10 -10.97
C LEU A 82 -6.19 -10.22 -12.51
N TRP A 83 -5.61 -11.29 -13.06
CA TRP A 83 -5.66 -11.54 -14.50
C TRP A 83 -7.11 -11.66 -15.01
N ALA A 84 -7.97 -12.31 -14.23
CA ALA A 84 -9.40 -12.45 -14.52
C ALA A 84 -10.14 -11.12 -14.30
N ILE A 85 -9.94 -10.48 -13.13
CA ILE A 85 -10.59 -9.20 -12.77
C ILE A 85 -10.30 -8.12 -13.82
N PHE A 86 -9.04 -7.96 -14.22
CA PHE A 86 -8.63 -6.98 -15.22
C PHE A 86 -8.81 -7.51 -16.65
N ASN A 87 -9.25 -8.75 -16.88
CA ASN A 87 -9.41 -9.35 -18.20
C ASN A 87 -8.18 -9.09 -19.11
N LEU A 88 -7.01 -9.52 -18.66
CA LEU A 88 -5.73 -9.31 -19.34
C LEU A 88 -5.44 -10.41 -20.38
N PRO A 89 -4.69 -10.11 -21.47
CA PRO A 89 -4.36 -11.08 -22.48
C PRO A 89 -3.58 -12.28 -21.91
N LYS A 90 -3.98 -13.51 -22.26
CA LYS A 90 -3.27 -14.73 -21.83
C LYS A 90 -1.83 -14.77 -22.37
N SER A 91 -1.57 -14.14 -23.51
CA SER A 91 -0.25 -14.02 -24.14
C SER A 91 0.76 -13.19 -23.33
N ASP A 92 0.28 -12.32 -22.44
CA ASP A 92 1.16 -11.42 -21.69
C ASP A 92 1.74 -12.09 -20.44
N LEU A 93 1.03 -13.08 -19.87
CA LEU A 93 1.47 -13.75 -18.65
C LEU A 93 2.85 -14.44 -18.80
N PRO A 94 3.15 -15.18 -19.89
CA PRO A 94 4.49 -15.71 -20.12
C PRO A 94 5.55 -14.61 -20.28
N LYS A 95 5.21 -13.47 -20.89
CA LYS A 95 6.15 -12.35 -21.05
C LYS A 95 6.47 -11.70 -19.70
N CYS A 96 5.47 -11.49 -18.85
CA CYS A 96 5.68 -11.01 -17.49
C CYS A 96 6.59 -11.94 -16.69
N LYS A 97 6.42 -13.26 -16.82
CA LYS A 97 7.29 -14.26 -16.17
C LYS A 97 8.72 -14.30 -16.74
N ALA A 98 8.91 -13.92 -17.99
CA ALA A 98 10.24 -13.81 -18.60
C ALA A 98 10.99 -12.58 -18.07
N ILE A 99 10.27 -11.49 -17.78
CA ILE A 99 10.84 -10.25 -17.22
C ILE A 99 11.05 -10.36 -15.71
N ILE A 100 10.03 -10.83 -15.00
CA ILE A 100 10.03 -11.05 -13.54
C ILE A 100 10.08 -12.57 -13.33
N THR A 101 11.31 -13.10 -13.37
CA THR A 101 11.57 -14.53 -13.30
C THR A 101 11.20 -15.11 -11.93
N GLN A 102 11.08 -16.44 -11.89
CA GLN A 102 10.82 -17.14 -10.63
C GLN A 102 11.93 -16.89 -9.59
N ASP A 103 13.19 -16.75 -10.03
CA ASP A 103 14.33 -16.48 -9.13
C ASP A 103 14.21 -15.11 -8.47
N ILE A 104 13.76 -14.07 -9.20
CA ILE A 104 13.48 -12.75 -8.64
C ILE A 104 12.40 -12.85 -7.56
N VAL A 105 11.31 -13.58 -7.85
CA VAL A 105 10.23 -13.76 -6.87
C VAL A 105 10.73 -14.51 -5.64
N GLN A 106 11.47 -15.60 -5.82
CA GLN A 106 12.05 -16.36 -4.70
C GLN A 106 13.00 -15.51 -3.86
N GLU A 107 13.81 -14.67 -4.49
CA GLU A 107 14.71 -13.74 -3.80
C GLU A 107 13.95 -12.72 -2.96
N VAL A 108 12.91 -12.08 -3.52
CA VAL A 108 12.05 -11.13 -2.80
C VAL A 108 11.47 -11.77 -1.54
N PHE A 109 10.92 -12.98 -1.66
CA PHE A 109 10.35 -13.70 -0.53
C PHE A 109 11.42 -14.13 0.49
N ARG A 110 12.58 -14.60 0.03
CA ARG A 110 13.70 -14.97 0.91
C ARG A 110 14.10 -13.78 1.79
N GLU A 111 14.34 -12.62 1.17
CA GLU A 111 14.76 -11.43 1.92
C GLU A 111 13.67 -10.91 2.88
N LEU A 112 12.41 -10.95 2.45
CA LEU A 112 11.27 -10.60 3.30
C LEU A 112 11.25 -11.44 4.59
N TYR A 113 11.33 -12.77 4.46
CA TYR A 113 11.32 -13.69 5.60
C TYR A 113 12.62 -13.67 6.41
N ALA A 114 13.72 -13.21 5.83
CA ALA A 114 14.98 -13.01 6.53
C ALA A 114 15.09 -11.62 7.19
N TYR A 115 14.07 -10.76 7.05
CA TYR A 115 14.09 -9.36 7.47
C TYR A 115 15.27 -8.56 6.89
N GLU A 116 15.74 -8.95 5.70
CA GLU A 116 16.85 -8.33 4.99
C GLU A 116 16.33 -7.21 4.08
N ARG A 117 17.08 -6.10 3.97
CA ARG A 117 16.84 -5.09 2.94
C ARG A 117 17.62 -5.45 1.66
N PRO A 118 17.12 -5.08 0.46
CA PRO A 118 17.80 -5.38 -0.79
C PRO A 118 19.22 -4.80 -0.84
N PHE A 119 20.22 -5.63 -1.13
CA PHE A 119 21.63 -5.24 -1.19
C PHE A 119 22.41 -6.03 -2.26
N GLY A 120 23.28 -5.37 -3.01
CA GLY A 120 24.14 -5.95 -4.04
C GLY A 120 23.55 -5.95 -5.46
N GLU A 121 24.12 -6.77 -6.34
CA GLU A 121 23.72 -6.86 -7.76
C GLU A 121 22.39 -7.61 -7.92
N LYS A 122 21.29 -6.94 -7.59
CA LYS A 122 19.93 -7.50 -7.70
C LYS A 122 19.15 -6.87 -8.83
N SER A 123 18.10 -7.56 -9.26
CA SER A 123 17.18 -7.03 -10.26
C SER A 123 16.50 -5.75 -9.76
N ILE A 124 16.28 -4.77 -10.67
CA ILE A 124 15.49 -3.57 -10.37
C ILE A 124 14.07 -3.94 -9.88
N TRP A 125 13.54 -5.09 -10.29
CA TRP A 125 12.28 -5.63 -9.81
C TRP A 125 12.31 -6.09 -8.35
N THR A 126 13.45 -6.60 -7.87
CA THR A 126 13.66 -6.93 -6.45
C THR A 126 13.59 -5.66 -5.61
N TYR A 127 14.29 -4.60 -6.03
CA TYR A 127 14.21 -3.29 -5.38
C TYR A 127 12.80 -2.71 -5.39
N LEU A 128 12.04 -2.84 -6.49
CA LEU A 128 10.67 -2.33 -6.57
C LEU A 128 9.70 -3.11 -5.65
N LEU A 129 9.76 -4.44 -5.64
CA LEU A 129 8.86 -5.27 -4.83
C LEU A 129 9.11 -5.09 -3.32
N ARG A 130 10.37 -4.90 -2.95
CA ARG A 130 10.81 -4.67 -1.56
C ARG A 130 10.76 -3.21 -1.14
N TYR A 131 10.46 -2.29 -2.07
CA TYR A 131 10.34 -0.88 -1.73
C TYR A 131 9.13 -0.63 -0.84
N GLU A 132 9.41 -0.02 0.30
CA GLU A 132 8.46 0.50 1.25
C GLU A 132 8.63 2.02 1.30
N ARG A 133 7.53 2.75 1.13
CA ARG A 133 7.60 4.21 1.19
C ARG A 133 7.90 4.63 2.63
N HIS A 134 9.11 5.11 2.84
CA HIS A 134 9.55 5.74 4.08
C HIS A 134 9.83 7.26 3.92
N SER A 135 9.89 7.75 2.68
CA SER A 135 10.24 9.14 2.39
C SER A 135 9.02 10.05 2.34
N TYR A 136 9.20 11.31 2.73
CA TYR A 136 8.11 12.28 2.84
C TYR A 136 7.72 12.96 1.51
N TYR A 137 7.66 12.18 0.43
CA TYR A 137 7.31 12.69 -0.89
C TYR A 137 5.88 13.25 -0.96
N PRO A 138 5.58 14.15 -1.92
CA PRO A 138 4.23 14.64 -2.18
C PRO A 138 3.19 13.51 -2.25
N LYS A 139 1.98 13.75 -1.73
CA LYS A 139 0.87 12.79 -1.87
C LYS A 139 0.38 12.74 -3.32
N GLY A 140 -0.22 11.61 -3.69
CA GLY A 140 -0.79 11.38 -5.02
C GLY A 140 0.24 11.04 -6.08
N MET A 141 -0.08 11.32 -7.35
CA MET A 141 0.70 10.87 -8.52
C MET A 141 2.15 11.34 -8.54
N ILE A 142 2.43 12.58 -8.11
CA ILE A 142 3.82 13.07 -8.02
C ILE A 142 4.63 12.17 -7.10
N GLY A 143 4.05 11.78 -5.97
CA GLY A 143 4.66 10.88 -5.02
C GLY A 143 5.09 9.55 -5.64
N PHE A 144 4.20 8.88 -6.37
CA PHE A 144 4.52 7.59 -6.98
C PHE A 144 5.63 7.68 -8.04
N PHE A 145 5.76 8.84 -8.71
CA PHE A 145 6.89 9.12 -9.57
C PHE A 145 8.18 9.40 -8.78
N CYS A 146 8.11 10.06 -7.62
CA CYS A 146 9.25 10.18 -6.72
C CYS A 146 9.71 8.82 -6.19
N ASP A 147 8.78 7.96 -5.79
CA ASP A 147 9.08 6.58 -5.35
C ASP A 147 9.75 5.78 -6.47
N PHE A 148 9.27 5.88 -7.71
CA PHE A 148 9.91 5.28 -8.87
C PHE A 148 11.37 5.75 -9.04
N ILE A 149 11.63 7.06 -8.90
CA ILE A 149 12.99 7.61 -8.95
C ILE A 149 13.82 7.03 -7.80
N HIS A 150 13.25 6.93 -6.60
CA HIS A 150 13.93 6.37 -5.43
C HIS A 150 14.31 4.90 -5.66
N VAL A 151 13.38 4.08 -6.14
CA VAL A 151 13.65 2.67 -6.49
C VAL A 151 14.79 2.58 -7.51
N PHE A 152 14.81 3.46 -8.51
CA PHE A 152 15.90 3.51 -9.47
C PHE A 152 17.24 3.89 -8.82
N CYS A 153 17.26 4.85 -7.90
CA CYS A 153 18.46 5.19 -7.15
C CYS A 153 18.94 4.04 -6.26
N ASN A 154 18.03 3.34 -5.56
CA ASN A 154 18.37 2.15 -4.77
C ASN A 154 19.03 1.08 -5.64
N PHE A 155 18.50 0.85 -6.84
CA PHE A 155 19.06 -0.07 -7.82
C PHE A 155 20.46 0.36 -8.29
N LEU A 156 20.68 1.65 -8.56
CA LEU A 156 22.00 2.15 -8.98
C LEU A 156 23.06 2.03 -7.88
N GLU A 157 22.69 2.38 -6.64
CA GLU A 157 23.58 2.30 -5.47
C GLU A 157 23.66 0.89 -4.89
N LYS A 158 22.88 -0.05 -5.42
CA LYS A 158 22.83 -1.46 -5.01
C LYS A 158 22.49 -1.64 -3.53
N GLN A 159 21.71 -0.73 -2.96
CA GLN A 159 21.28 -0.78 -1.57
C GLN A 159 20.02 0.07 -1.36
N GLU A 160 19.29 -0.18 -0.29
CA GLU A 160 18.21 0.71 0.15
C GLU A 160 18.80 2.02 0.69
N LEU A 161 18.45 3.13 0.06
CA LEU A 161 18.89 4.47 0.46
C LEU A 161 17.85 5.13 1.36
N SER A 162 18.31 5.80 2.41
CA SER A 162 17.46 6.56 3.34
C SER A 162 17.22 8.00 2.87
N GLY A 163 16.16 8.63 3.41
CA GLY A 163 15.81 10.03 3.16
C GLY A 163 15.11 10.29 1.82
N GLU A 164 15.01 11.56 1.42
CA GLU A 164 14.32 11.98 0.19
C GLU A 164 15.24 11.97 -1.04
N VAL A 165 15.78 10.80 -1.38
CA VAL A 165 16.76 10.64 -2.48
C VAL A 165 16.28 11.22 -3.80
N ALA A 166 14.98 11.12 -4.13
CA ALA A 166 14.44 11.68 -5.36
C ALA A 166 14.64 13.21 -5.44
N GLU A 167 14.65 13.94 -4.31
CA GLU A 167 14.86 15.39 -4.26
C GLU A 167 16.26 15.81 -4.73
N SER A 168 17.24 14.92 -4.62
CA SER A 168 18.59 15.16 -5.13
C SER A 168 18.70 15.07 -6.66
N THR A 169 17.66 14.55 -7.33
CA THR A 169 17.68 14.33 -8.77
C THR A 169 17.16 15.53 -9.56
N GLN A 170 17.63 15.68 -10.80
CA GLN A 170 17.18 16.75 -11.70
C GLN A 170 15.69 16.64 -12.11
N LEU A 171 15.07 15.47 -11.89
CA LEU A 171 13.66 15.22 -12.22
C LEU A 171 12.71 15.81 -11.18
N TYR A 172 13.07 15.79 -9.89
CA TYR A 172 12.15 16.19 -8.82
C TYR A 172 11.62 17.63 -8.96
N PRO A 173 12.46 18.65 -9.22
CA PRO A 173 11.94 20.01 -9.43
C PRO A 173 10.97 20.12 -10.61
N GLN A 174 11.17 19.33 -11.67
CA GLN A 174 10.30 19.30 -12.86
C GLN A 174 8.96 18.65 -12.55
N LEU A 175 8.97 17.53 -11.83
CA LEU A 175 7.75 16.85 -11.38
C LEU A 175 6.94 17.75 -10.43
N LYS A 176 7.60 18.39 -9.46
CA LYS A 176 6.95 19.31 -8.51
C LYS A 176 6.38 20.56 -9.17
N ALA A 177 6.99 21.03 -10.27
CA ALA A 177 6.50 22.16 -11.04
C ALA A 177 5.29 21.82 -11.95
N CYS A 178 4.98 20.53 -12.14
CA CYS A 178 3.86 20.10 -12.97
C CYS A 178 2.52 20.52 -12.36
N GLN A 179 1.80 21.41 -13.05
CA GLN A 179 0.43 21.77 -12.65
C GLN A 179 -0.54 20.62 -13.00
N LYS A 180 -1.48 20.32 -12.09
CA LYS A 180 -2.46 19.22 -12.22
C LYS A 180 -1.77 17.90 -12.64
N PRO A 181 -0.91 17.35 -11.77
CA PRO A 181 -0.09 16.19 -12.11
C PRO A 181 -0.94 14.99 -12.49
N ARG A 182 -0.85 14.59 -13.76
CA ARG A 182 -1.48 13.40 -14.32
C ARG A 182 -0.42 12.42 -14.77
N PHE A 183 -0.74 11.13 -14.76
CA PHE A 183 0.21 10.07 -15.07
C PHE A 183 0.96 10.34 -16.40
N GLU A 184 0.23 10.66 -17.48
CA GLU A 184 0.81 10.94 -18.79
C GLU A 184 1.73 12.17 -18.82
N LEU A 185 1.37 13.23 -18.07
CA LEU A 185 2.18 14.45 -17.99
C LEU A 185 3.49 14.21 -17.25
N LEU A 186 3.42 13.49 -16.12
CA LEU A 186 4.62 13.10 -15.35
C LEU A 186 5.49 12.13 -16.17
N LEU A 187 4.88 11.20 -16.90
CA LEU A 187 5.59 10.31 -17.80
C LEU A 187 6.32 11.08 -18.92
N LYS A 188 5.73 12.14 -19.47
CA LYS A 188 6.42 13.00 -20.47
C LYS A 188 7.69 13.63 -19.89
N ILE A 189 7.65 14.09 -18.64
CA ILE A 189 8.82 14.65 -17.93
C ILE A 189 9.90 13.59 -17.74
N VAL A 190 9.52 12.37 -17.34
CA VAL A 190 10.49 11.28 -17.19
C VAL A 190 11.08 10.86 -18.53
N LYS A 191 10.26 10.78 -19.60
CA LYS A 191 10.71 10.43 -20.95
C LYS A 191 11.75 11.39 -21.51
N SER A 192 11.75 12.66 -21.12
CA SER A 192 12.79 13.62 -21.53
C SER A 192 14.09 13.50 -20.72
N SER A 193 14.17 12.58 -19.77
CA SER A 193 15.35 12.34 -18.93
C SER A 193 16.07 11.03 -19.31
N PRO A 194 17.41 10.96 -19.12
CA PRO A 194 18.17 9.72 -19.28
C PRO A 194 17.68 8.56 -18.38
N VAL A 195 16.97 8.86 -17.29
CA VAL A 195 16.38 7.86 -16.38
C VAL A 195 15.43 6.93 -17.12
N TYR A 196 14.66 7.43 -18.10
CA TYR A 196 13.73 6.62 -18.87
C TYR A 196 14.43 5.47 -19.60
N GLN A 197 15.49 5.79 -20.37
CA GLN A 197 16.24 4.79 -21.13
C GLN A 197 17.02 3.83 -20.22
N LYS A 198 17.64 4.34 -19.14
CA LYS A 198 18.40 3.51 -18.20
C LYS A 198 17.51 2.49 -17.49
N THR A 199 16.33 2.93 -17.04
CA THR A 199 15.37 2.03 -16.39
C THR A 199 14.79 1.02 -17.36
N GLU A 200 14.54 1.41 -18.62
CA GLU A 200 14.06 0.51 -19.66
C GLU A 200 15.08 -0.59 -20.00
N GLN A 201 16.35 -0.23 -20.13
CA GLN A 201 17.44 -1.19 -20.35
C GLN A 201 17.60 -2.17 -19.18
N ALA A 202 17.53 -1.68 -17.94
CA ALA A 202 17.66 -2.52 -16.75
C ALA A 202 16.46 -3.46 -16.54
N ALA A 203 15.25 -2.99 -16.86
CA ALA A 203 14.02 -3.73 -16.59
C ALA A 203 13.57 -4.63 -17.74
N GLY A 204 14.00 -4.35 -18.99
CA GLY A 204 13.55 -5.06 -20.19
C GLY A 204 12.15 -4.64 -20.68
N CYS A 205 11.61 -3.54 -20.18
CA CYS A 205 10.33 -2.94 -20.60
C CYS A 205 10.26 -1.46 -20.17
N ARG A 206 9.18 -0.73 -20.46
CA ARG A 206 9.02 0.68 -20.07
C ARG A 206 8.78 0.82 -18.56
N PHE A 207 9.82 0.61 -17.74
CA PHE A 207 9.76 0.58 -16.28
C PHE A 207 9.16 1.85 -15.67
N ALA A 208 9.43 3.02 -16.26
CA ALA A 208 8.83 4.30 -15.90
C ALA A 208 7.29 4.36 -16.05
N ILE A 209 6.67 3.35 -16.66
CA ILE A 209 5.22 3.15 -16.70
C ILE A 209 4.82 2.09 -15.67
N ALA A 210 5.46 0.91 -15.71
CA ALA A 210 5.09 -0.21 -14.84
C ALA A 210 5.25 0.11 -13.35
N ALA A 211 6.35 0.74 -12.95
CA ALA A 211 6.66 0.97 -11.54
C ALA A 211 5.73 2.00 -10.87
N PRO A 212 5.54 3.23 -11.40
CA PRO A 212 4.58 4.16 -10.80
C PRO A 212 3.14 3.63 -10.79
N LEU A 213 2.74 2.89 -11.82
CA LEU A 213 1.41 2.27 -11.88
C LEU A 213 1.25 1.18 -10.81
N PHE A 214 2.23 0.31 -10.65
CA PHE A 214 2.25 -0.70 -9.59
C PHE A 214 2.21 -0.05 -8.20
N LEU A 215 3.04 0.96 -7.95
CA LEU A 215 3.10 1.64 -6.64
C LEU A 215 1.78 2.33 -6.31
N TYR A 216 1.15 2.96 -7.30
CA TYR A 216 -0.19 3.52 -7.16
C TYR A 216 -1.22 2.45 -6.79
N LEU A 217 -1.29 1.36 -7.57
CA LEU A 217 -2.26 0.29 -7.34
C LEU A 217 -2.02 -0.44 -6.01
N LYS A 218 -0.75 -0.63 -5.61
CA LYS A 218 -0.38 -1.19 -4.31
C LYS A 218 -0.89 -0.31 -3.17
N ALA A 219 -0.82 1.01 -3.30
CA ALA A 219 -1.35 1.94 -2.31
C ALA A 219 -2.90 1.99 -2.33
N GLU A 220 -3.52 1.99 -3.51
CA GLU A 220 -4.99 2.01 -3.66
C GLU A 220 -5.65 0.77 -3.04
N TYR A 221 -5.03 -0.39 -3.23
CA TYR A 221 -5.54 -1.68 -2.74
C TYR A 221 -4.76 -2.22 -1.55
N ALA A 222 -4.16 -1.33 -0.75
CA ALA A 222 -3.37 -1.72 0.41
C ALA A 222 -4.17 -2.60 1.39
N ASP A 223 -5.42 -2.22 1.69
CA ASP A 223 -6.34 -2.98 2.56
C ASP A 223 -7.00 -4.18 1.84
N GLY A 224 -6.62 -4.45 0.60
CA GLY A 224 -7.16 -5.51 -0.23
C GLY A 224 -8.31 -5.08 -1.15
N MET A 225 -8.55 -5.91 -2.16
CA MET A 225 -9.56 -5.72 -3.19
C MET A 225 -10.87 -6.39 -2.79
N VAL A 226 -11.69 -5.65 -2.03
CA VAL A 226 -13.02 -6.11 -1.61
C VAL A 226 -14.02 -6.15 -2.77
N HIS A 227 -13.90 -5.19 -3.71
CA HIS A 227 -14.80 -5.06 -4.85
C HIS A 227 -14.06 -5.06 -6.17
N LYS A 228 -14.74 -5.55 -7.21
CA LYS A 228 -14.24 -5.42 -8.58
C LYS A 228 -14.06 -3.93 -8.93
N PRO A 229 -12.90 -3.51 -9.45
CA PRO A 229 -12.72 -2.14 -9.94
C PRO A 229 -13.71 -1.81 -11.06
N ARG A 230 -14.13 -0.55 -11.16
CA ARG A 230 -15.01 -0.09 -12.25
C ARG A 230 -14.33 -0.32 -13.60
N GLU A 231 -15.12 -0.68 -14.61
CA GLU A 231 -14.62 -0.91 -15.98
C GLU A 231 -13.88 0.32 -16.56
N GLU A 232 -14.35 1.53 -16.24
CA GLU A 232 -13.67 2.79 -16.62
C GLU A 232 -12.21 2.82 -16.14
N PHE A 233 -11.96 2.41 -14.91
CA PHE A 233 -10.63 2.40 -14.30
C PHE A 233 -9.74 1.31 -14.92
N ILE A 234 -10.31 0.12 -15.15
CA ILE A 234 -9.61 -0.99 -15.80
C ILE A 234 -9.18 -0.59 -17.21
N ASN A 235 -10.09 -0.03 -18.00
CA ASN A 235 -9.82 0.39 -19.38
C ASN A 235 -8.78 1.51 -19.42
N TYR A 236 -8.91 2.52 -18.56
CA TYR A 236 -7.93 3.60 -18.44
C TYR A 236 -6.53 3.10 -18.09
N SER A 237 -6.43 2.17 -17.12
CA SER A 237 -5.14 1.57 -16.71
C SER A 237 -4.47 0.83 -17.87
N LYS A 238 -5.26 0.10 -18.68
CA LYS A 238 -4.78 -0.60 -19.87
C LYS A 238 -4.35 0.36 -20.98
N GLU A 239 -5.10 1.43 -21.20
CA GLU A 239 -4.81 2.42 -22.23
C GLU A 239 -3.48 3.14 -21.97
N ILE A 240 -3.25 3.55 -20.72
CA ILE A 240 -2.00 4.21 -20.33
C ILE A 240 -0.83 3.23 -20.29
N GLY A 241 -1.06 2.04 -19.74
CA GLY A 241 0.02 1.09 -19.47
C GLY A 241 0.41 0.24 -20.68
N GLY A 242 -0.53 -0.09 -21.57
CA GLY A 242 -0.33 -1.14 -22.57
C GLY A 242 0.13 -2.44 -21.92
N PHE A 243 1.22 -3.03 -22.42
CA PHE A 243 1.81 -4.23 -21.83
C PHE A 243 2.33 -4.00 -20.39
N GLU A 244 2.79 -2.81 -20.05
CA GLU A 244 3.26 -2.46 -18.71
C GLU A 244 2.12 -2.40 -17.69
N CYS A 245 0.86 -2.27 -18.14
CA CYS A 245 -0.30 -2.53 -17.28
C CYS A 245 -0.30 -3.99 -16.82
N SER A 246 -0.10 -4.94 -17.74
CA SER A 246 -0.02 -6.37 -17.42
C SER A 246 1.12 -6.66 -16.42
N ILE A 247 2.26 -5.98 -16.55
CA ILE A 247 3.37 -6.07 -15.59
C ILE A 247 2.98 -5.50 -14.22
N ALA A 248 2.38 -4.31 -14.17
CA ALA A 248 1.96 -3.71 -12.91
C ALA A 248 0.92 -4.57 -12.17
N ILE A 249 -0.02 -5.16 -12.91
CA ILE A 249 -1.02 -6.09 -12.35
C ILE A 249 -0.38 -7.42 -11.93
N TYR A 250 0.62 -7.91 -12.66
CA TYR A 250 1.40 -9.08 -12.24
C TYR A 250 2.10 -8.83 -10.88
N LEU A 251 2.77 -7.69 -10.73
CA LEU A 251 3.42 -7.29 -9.49
C LEU A 251 2.41 -7.08 -8.36
N LEU A 252 1.27 -6.44 -8.64
CA LEU A 252 0.18 -6.26 -7.68
C LEU A 252 -0.35 -7.60 -7.19
N GLY A 253 -0.51 -8.58 -8.09
CA GLY A 253 -0.96 -9.92 -7.74
C GLY A 253 0.04 -10.66 -6.86
N ILE A 254 1.35 -10.45 -7.09
CA ILE A 254 2.40 -10.96 -6.20
C ILE A 254 2.28 -10.31 -4.82
N ALA A 255 2.08 -8.99 -4.78
CA ALA A 255 2.05 -8.21 -3.56
C ALA A 255 0.82 -8.50 -2.67
N LEU A 256 -0.37 -8.50 -3.26
CA LEU A 256 -1.62 -8.73 -2.54
C LEU A 256 -1.86 -10.21 -2.27
N GLY A 257 -1.53 -11.06 -3.24
CA GLY A 257 -1.80 -12.47 -3.16
C GLY A 257 -3.28 -12.84 -3.18
N TYR A 258 -3.59 -14.09 -2.87
CA TYR A 258 -4.96 -14.59 -2.89
C TYR A 258 -5.86 -13.92 -1.86
N ASP A 259 -5.38 -13.78 -0.62
CA ASP A 259 -6.19 -13.37 0.53
C ASP A 259 -6.72 -11.93 0.38
N LYS A 260 -5.96 -11.06 -0.29
CA LYS A 260 -6.39 -9.69 -0.59
C LYS A 260 -7.08 -9.53 -1.94
N THR A 261 -7.38 -10.61 -2.68
CA THR A 261 -7.97 -10.50 -4.03
C THR A 261 -9.16 -11.43 -4.29
N TYR A 262 -9.44 -12.39 -3.40
CA TYR A 262 -10.48 -13.38 -3.66
C TYR A 262 -11.89 -12.76 -3.70
N ASP A 263 -12.18 -11.74 -2.89
CA ASP A 263 -13.52 -11.12 -2.84
C ASP A 263 -13.88 -10.44 -4.17
N ALA A 264 -13.01 -9.55 -4.67
CA ALA A 264 -13.18 -8.95 -5.99
C ALA A 264 -13.24 -10.01 -7.11
N PHE A 265 -12.50 -11.11 -6.97
CA PHE A 265 -12.53 -12.20 -7.95
C PHE A 265 -13.87 -12.93 -7.94
N TYR A 266 -14.40 -13.27 -6.77
CA TYR A 266 -15.69 -13.94 -6.64
C TYR A 266 -16.85 -13.08 -7.16
N GLU A 267 -16.79 -11.76 -6.93
CA GLU A 267 -17.71 -10.81 -7.54
C GLU A 267 -17.62 -10.83 -9.07
N SER A 268 -16.40 -10.89 -9.62
CA SER A 268 -16.17 -10.89 -11.07
C SER A 268 -16.62 -12.18 -11.78
N GLU A 269 -16.46 -13.35 -11.17
CA GLU A 269 -16.73 -14.66 -11.78
C GLU A 269 -18.19 -15.11 -11.65
N GLN A 270 -19.04 -14.37 -10.92
CA GLN A 270 -20.47 -14.68 -10.72
C GLN A 270 -20.71 -16.16 -10.36
N LEU A 271 -19.99 -16.65 -9.35
CA LEU A 271 -19.97 -18.07 -8.97
C LEU A 271 -21.39 -18.62 -8.74
N PRO A 272 -21.72 -19.83 -9.25
CA PRO A 272 -23.10 -20.32 -9.31
C PRO A 272 -23.74 -20.58 -7.94
N PHE A 273 -22.92 -20.77 -6.91
CA PHE A 273 -23.35 -20.99 -5.54
C PHE A 273 -23.45 -19.70 -4.72
N PHE A 274 -23.06 -18.55 -5.29
CA PHE A 274 -23.27 -17.25 -4.64
C PHE A 274 -24.74 -16.82 -4.82
N LYS A 275 -25.31 -16.21 -3.78
CA LYS A 275 -26.63 -15.59 -3.88
C LYS A 275 -26.57 -14.52 -4.95
N LYS A 276 -27.45 -14.60 -5.95
CA LYS A 276 -27.57 -13.53 -6.95
C LYS A 276 -27.91 -12.23 -6.22
N PRO A 277 -27.26 -11.10 -6.57
CA PRO A 277 -27.59 -9.82 -5.97
C PRO A 277 -29.07 -9.53 -6.25
N VAL A 278 -29.85 -9.38 -5.19
CA VAL A 278 -31.25 -8.92 -5.29
C VAL A 278 -31.19 -7.45 -5.66
N VAL A 279 -31.30 -7.15 -6.95
CA VAL A 279 -31.43 -5.78 -7.45
C VAL A 279 -32.77 -5.25 -6.95
N LYS A 280 -32.76 -4.54 -5.82
CA LYS A 280 -33.87 -3.64 -5.48
C LYS A 280 -33.65 -2.38 -6.29
N GLU A 281 -34.45 -2.17 -7.32
CA GLU A 281 -34.58 -0.87 -7.96
C GLU A 281 -34.98 0.14 -6.90
N VAL A 282 -34.03 0.98 -6.50
CA VAL A 282 -34.32 2.16 -5.69
C VAL A 282 -34.72 3.26 -6.67
N PRO A 283 -35.92 3.85 -6.53
CA PRO A 283 -36.33 4.98 -7.36
C PRO A 283 -35.30 6.09 -7.28
N SER A 284 -34.87 6.57 -8.44
CA SER A 284 -33.88 7.62 -8.67
C SER A 284 -34.32 8.97 -8.11
N LYS A 285 -34.20 9.17 -6.79
CA LYS A 285 -34.13 10.48 -6.12
C LYS A 285 -33.38 10.30 -4.80
N ILE A 286 -32.05 10.37 -4.86
CA ILE A 286 -31.05 10.83 -3.87
C ILE A 286 -29.71 10.49 -4.55
N ASN A 287 -29.26 11.36 -5.46
CA ASN A 287 -27.94 11.22 -6.08
C ASN A 287 -27.33 12.61 -6.37
N GLU A 288 -27.49 13.54 -5.43
CA GLU A 288 -26.82 14.86 -5.48
C GLU A 288 -25.83 15.04 -4.30
N GLY A 289 -25.51 13.98 -3.55
CA GLY A 289 -24.60 14.05 -2.39
C GLY A 289 -23.28 13.28 -2.54
N LEU A 290 -23.09 12.49 -3.61
CA LEU A 290 -21.93 11.60 -3.81
C LEU A 290 -21.05 12.02 -5.00
N GLU A 291 -21.30 13.19 -5.60
CA GLU A 291 -20.48 13.74 -6.69
C GLU A 291 -19.18 14.42 -6.21
N ASN A 292 -18.97 14.56 -4.90
CA ASN A 292 -17.75 15.17 -4.34
C ASN A 292 -16.65 14.18 -3.91
N ALA A 293 -16.82 12.87 -4.10
CA ALA A 293 -15.83 11.85 -3.71
C ALA A 293 -15.23 11.06 -4.89
N LEU A 294 -15.62 11.35 -6.13
CA LEU A 294 -15.01 10.83 -7.35
C LEU A 294 -14.03 11.86 -7.91
N SER A 295 -12.85 11.99 -7.30
CA SER A 295 -11.74 12.73 -7.90
C SER A 295 -11.16 11.93 -9.07
N ARG A 296 -11.88 11.93 -10.20
CA ARG A 296 -11.35 11.65 -11.53
C ARG A 296 -10.17 12.59 -11.79
N PHE A 297 -9.14 12.10 -12.49
CA PHE A 297 -8.07 12.92 -13.07
C PHE A 297 -8.68 14.16 -13.78
N PRO A 298 -8.41 15.41 -13.37
CA PRO A 298 -9.29 16.54 -13.73
C PRO A 298 -9.00 17.14 -15.12
N GLU A 299 -9.98 17.08 -16.05
CA GLU A 299 -10.05 17.96 -17.25
C GLU A 299 -11.09 19.07 -17.05
N PRO A 300 -10.88 20.25 -17.66
CA PRO A 300 -11.61 21.48 -17.36
C PRO A 300 -12.79 21.74 -18.31
N SER A 301 -13.74 22.51 -17.83
CA SER A 301 -14.62 23.34 -18.67
C SER A 301 -14.52 24.80 -18.22
N GLU A 302 -14.18 25.68 -19.16
CA GLU A 302 -14.36 27.13 -19.16
C GLU A 302 -15.88 27.44 -19.07
N GLU A 303 -16.43 28.55 -18.56
CA GLU A 303 -15.93 29.91 -18.38
C GLU A 303 -16.91 30.72 -17.49
N THR A 304 -16.42 31.85 -16.97
CA THR A 304 -17.13 33.09 -16.57
C THR A 304 -18.11 33.12 -15.39
N GLY A 305 -17.89 34.12 -14.53
CA GLY A 305 -18.59 34.33 -13.27
C GLY A 305 -19.77 35.29 -13.32
N GLN A 306 -20.42 35.44 -12.16
CA GLN A 306 -20.91 36.72 -11.64
C GLN A 306 -21.34 36.55 -10.18
N ASP A 307 -21.02 37.57 -9.39
CA ASP A 307 -21.34 37.76 -7.99
C ASP A 307 -22.86 37.78 -7.71
N ALA A 308 -23.27 37.31 -6.54
CA ALA A 308 -24.17 38.08 -5.66
C ALA A 308 -24.27 37.44 -4.27
N SER A 309 -24.08 38.32 -3.28
CA SER A 309 -24.22 38.13 -1.85
C SER A 309 -25.69 38.20 -1.42
N SER A 310 -26.12 37.39 -0.45
CA SER A 310 -26.92 37.89 0.68
C SER A 310 -27.10 36.85 1.79
N SER A 311 -26.98 37.38 3.00
CA SER A 311 -27.19 36.84 4.34
C SER A 311 -28.67 36.64 4.70
N THR A 312 -28.97 35.67 5.56
CA THR A 312 -29.70 35.91 6.84
C THR A 312 -29.66 34.70 7.78
N GLU A 313 -29.56 35.03 9.07
CA GLU A 313 -29.57 34.17 10.26
C GLU A 313 -30.99 33.71 10.63
N ASN A 314 -31.15 32.53 11.23
CA ASN A 314 -31.62 32.34 12.62
C ASN A 314 -32.04 30.89 12.95
N ASP A 315 -31.40 30.36 14.01
CA ASP A 315 -31.96 29.69 15.19
C ASP A 315 -32.88 28.45 15.14
N ASP A 316 -32.28 27.35 15.63
CA ASP A 316 -32.62 26.65 16.89
C ASP A 316 -33.46 25.33 16.86
N LYS A 317 -33.00 24.45 17.75
CA LYS A 317 -33.58 23.21 18.33
C LYS A 317 -33.38 21.83 17.68
N SER A 318 -32.56 21.09 18.43
CA SER A 318 -32.46 19.65 18.64
C SER A 318 -33.72 18.79 18.36
N GLN A 319 -33.50 17.65 17.69
CA GLN A 319 -34.01 16.36 18.15
C GLN A 319 -33.22 15.19 17.52
N LYS A 320 -32.90 14.22 18.39
CA LYS A 320 -32.37 12.89 18.10
C LYS A 320 -33.22 12.20 17.03
N ASP A 321 -32.57 11.54 16.07
CA ASP A 321 -33.00 10.21 15.62
C ASP A 321 -31.88 9.50 14.86
N SER A 322 -31.15 8.66 15.59
CA SER A 322 -30.27 7.64 15.05
C SER A 322 -31.13 6.46 14.62
N LYS A 323 -31.44 6.32 13.32
CA LYS A 323 -32.00 5.07 12.78
C LYS A 323 -30.91 4.24 12.11
N ALA A 324 -30.32 3.38 12.94
CA ALA A 324 -29.60 2.20 12.51
C ALA A 324 -30.52 1.33 11.64
N ARG A 325 -30.03 0.94 10.45
CA ARG A 325 -30.71 -0.03 9.60
C ARG A 325 -30.33 -1.43 10.07
N ILE A 326 -31.23 -2.03 10.84
CA ILE A 326 -31.16 -3.43 11.27
C ILE A 326 -31.41 -4.31 10.04
N ILE A 327 -30.42 -5.13 9.67
CA ILE A 327 -30.64 -6.32 8.84
C ILE A 327 -30.66 -7.49 9.81
N SER A 328 -31.84 -8.06 10.05
CA SER A 328 -31.97 -9.31 10.78
C SER A 328 -31.52 -10.45 9.88
N SER A 329 -30.46 -11.15 10.27
CA SER A 329 -30.25 -12.53 9.88
C SER A 329 -29.92 -13.30 11.15
N THR A 330 -30.87 -14.12 11.57
CA THR A 330 -30.69 -15.15 12.57
C THR A 330 -29.75 -16.20 12.00
N ASP A 331 -28.51 -16.20 12.48
CA ASP A 331 -27.83 -17.42 12.90
C ASP A 331 -26.75 -17.04 13.91
N THR A 332 -26.79 -17.77 15.03
CA THR A 332 -26.06 -17.46 16.25
C THR A 332 -24.76 -18.26 16.24
N GLN A 333 -23.71 -17.64 16.80
CA GLN A 333 -22.39 -18.17 17.14
C GLN A 333 -21.31 -18.08 16.05
N ASN A 334 -20.59 -16.95 16.06
CA ASN A 334 -19.17 -16.95 15.79
C ASN A 334 -18.50 -15.99 16.80
N PRO A 335 -17.53 -16.44 17.62
CA PRO A 335 -16.92 -15.58 18.63
C PRO A 335 -16.03 -14.53 17.97
N LYS A 336 -16.19 -13.28 18.44
CA LYS A 336 -15.31 -12.15 18.15
C LYS A 336 -13.91 -12.45 18.69
N ASN A 337 -12.97 -12.73 17.81
CA ASN A 337 -11.55 -12.47 18.03
C ASN A 337 -11.03 -11.79 16.77
N THR A 338 -10.80 -10.48 16.86
CA THR A 338 -10.23 -9.67 15.78
C THR A 338 -8.77 -9.46 16.11
N TYR A 339 -7.89 -10.28 15.54
CA TYR A 339 -6.45 -10.07 15.55
C TYR A 339 -5.99 -9.84 14.11
N LYS A 340 -5.25 -8.75 13.90
CA LYS A 340 -4.80 -8.27 12.58
C LYS A 340 -3.76 -9.23 12.01
N GLN A 341 -4.04 -9.75 10.82
CA GLN A 341 -3.12 -10.47 9.95
C GLN A 341 -1.84 -9.66 9.74
N GLU A 342 -0.67 -10.21 10.06
CA GLU A 342 0.60 -9.63 9.61
C GLU A 342 0.68 -9.79 8.09
N GLU A 343 0.68 -8.64 7.40
CA GLU A 343 0.58 -8.59 5.95
C GLU A 343 1.90 -9.00 5.29
N LEU A 344 1.83 -9.78 4.19
CA LEU A 344 3.00 -10.19 3.39
C LEU A 344 3.87 -9.00 2.91
N PHE A 345 3.29 -7.81 2.85
CA PHE A 345 3.97 -6.54 2.75
C PHE A 345 3.31 -5.67 3.81
N PRO A 346 3.93 -5.47 4.99
CA PRO A 346 3.31 -4.71 6.06
C PRO A 346 2.94 -3.32 5.55
N THR A 347 1.65 -3.00 5.59
CA THR A 347 1.17 -1.62 5.48
C THR A 347 0.91 -1.15 6.90
N ASP A 348 1.66 -0.15 7.32
CA ASP A 348 1.49 0.50 8.62
C ASP A 348 0.09 1.10 8.75
N ASN A 349 -0.83 0.36 9.36
CA ASN A 349 -2.19 0.82 9.63
C ASN A 349 -2.34 1.50 11.00
N ASP A 350 -1.30 1.59 11.85
CA ASP A 350 -1.44 2.24 13.18
C ASP A 350 -0.37 3.30 13.54
N ALA A 351 0.73 3.46 12.77
CA ALA A 351 1.76 4.50 13.06
C ALA A 351 1.71 5.71 12.11
N ASN A 352 1.20 5.55 10.88
CA ASN A 352 1.49 6.48 9.79
C ASN A 352 0.44 7.55 9.48
N GLU A 353 -0.78 7.48 10.04
CA GLU A 353 -1.70 8.63 9.95
C GLU A 353 -1.16 9.87 10.67
N GLY A 354 -0.24 9.68 11.63
CA GLY A 354 0.48 10.73 12.34
C GLY A 354 1.86 11.09 11.73
N GLN A 355 2.63 10.11 11.26
CA GLN A 355 4.02 10.32 10.81
C GLN A 355 4.14 11.00 9.44
N ASN A 356 3.19 10.81 8.51
CA ASN A 356 3.17 11.50 7.23
C ASN A 356 2.40 12.83 7.27
N ARG A 357 2.29 13.46 8.44
CA ARG A 357 1.78 14.83 8.57
C ARG A 357 2.94 15.74 8.97
N PRO A 358 3.16 16.87 8.28
CA PRO A 358 4.25 17.75 8.65
C PRO A 358 4.04 18.31 10.06
N ILE A 359 5.06 18.32 10.90
CA ILE A 359 5.05 19.00 12.20
C ILE A 359 4.97 20.52 11.99
N LEU A 360 5.54 21.03 10.89
CA LEU A 360 5.57 22.44 10.55
C LEU A 360 5.71 22.62 9.03
N TRP A 361 5.32 23.80 8.52
CA TRP A 361 5.75 24.26 7.20
C TRP A 361 6.79 25.36 7.37
N LEU A 362 7.90 25.25 6.66
CA LEU A 362 8.98 26.22 6.63
C LEU A 362 8.99 26.98 5.31
N LYS A 363 9.30 28.27 5.36
CA LYS A 363 9.36 29.16 4.18
C LYS A 363 10.69 29.90 4.14
N ARG A 364 11.39 29.84 3.01
CA ARG A 364 12.58 30.65 2.74
C ARG A 364 12.17 32.00 2.16
N LYS A 365 12.72 33.09 2.71
CA LYS A 365 12.68 34.41 2.05
C LYS A 365 13.95 34.56 1.22
N GLN A 366 13.89 34.30 -0.09
CA GLN A 366 14.90 34.81 -1.01
C GLN A 366 14.28 35.83 -1.98
N ASN A 367 15.06 36.87 -2.25
CA ASN A 367 14.68 38.01 -3.07
C ASN A 367 14.38 37.56 -4.50
N LYS A 368 13.16 37.88 -4.96
CA LYS A 368 12.74 37.87 -6.37
C LYS A 368 12.90 36.53 -7.11
N THR A 369 12.12 35.53 -6.72
CA THR A 369 11.14 34.81 -7.58
C THR A 369 10.80 33.45 -6.94
N LYS A 370 9.53 33.29 -6.54
CA LYS A 370 8.92 32.15 -5.83
C LYS A 370 9.42 31.93 -4.39
N ALA A 371 8.47 31.86 -3.46
CA ALA A 371 8.79 31.47 -2.09
C ALA A 371 8.99 29.95 -2.03
N ASP A 372 10.13 29.51 -1.51
CA ASP A 372 10.39 28.11 -1.27
C ASP A 372 9.71 27.71 0.04
N VAL A 373 8.69 26.85 -0.06
CA VAL A 373 7.90 26.37 1.08
C VAL A 373 8.04 24.85 1.10
N CYS A 374 8.45 24.32 2.26
CA CYS A 374 8.68 22.89 2.45
C CYS A 374 7.99 22.40 3.73
N PRO A 375 7.40 21.20 3.69
CA PRO A 375 6.94 20.52 4.89
C PRO A 375 8.14 20.03 5.71
N VAL A 376 7.98 20.00 7.03
CA VAL A 376 8.95 19.48 8.00
C VAL A 376 8.28 18.36 8.78
N PHE A 377 8.87 17.17 8.77
CA PHE A 377 8.28 15.98 9.40
C PHE A 377 9.03 15.52 10.64
N ASP A 378 10.27 15.96 10.83
CA ASP A 378 11.12 15.66 11.98
C ASP A 378 11.96 16.88 12.41
N GLU A 379 12.53 16.82 13.62
CA GLU A 379 13.28 17.94 14.21
C GLU A 379 14.70 18.09 13.62
N GLU A 380 15.25 17.03 13.01
CA GLU A 380 16.56 17.05 12.35
C GLU A 380 16.47 17.90 11.07
N LYS A 381 15.50 17.59 10.21
CA LYS A 381 15.18 18.34 9.00
C LYS A 381 14.80 19.78 9.30
N ARG A 382 14.11 20.00 10.42
CA ARG A 382 13.84 21.37 10.91
C ARG A 382 15.14 22.13 11.15
N SER A 383 16.07 21.53 11.87
CA SER A 383 17.35 22.14 12.23
C SER A 383 18.20 22.43 10.99
N GLU A 384 18.19 21.53 10.00
CA GLU A 384 18.85 21.75 8.71
C GLU A 384 18.25 22.93 7.93
N LEU A 385 16.92 22.98 7.82
CA LEU A 385 16.23 24.03 7.08
C LEU A 385 16.34 25.40 7.77
N GLU A 386 16.33 25.45 9.09
CA GLU A 386 16.58 26.68 9.86
C GLU A 386 18.00 27.22 9.59
N LYS A 387 19.03 26.35 9.54
CA LYS A 387 20.40 26.73 9.13
C LYS A 387 20.47 27.28 7.70
N LEU A 388 19.62 26.78 6.80
CA LEU A 388 19.52 27.24 5.41
C LEU A 388 18.70 28.55 5.25
N GLY A 389 18.22 29.14 6.34
CA GLY A 389 17.51 30.41 6.39
C GLY A 389 16.00 30.32 6.20
N TYR A 390 15.41 29.13 6.41
CA TYR A 390 13.97 28.97 6.41
C TYR A 390 13.36 29.39 7.75
N LYS A 391 12.13 29.93 7.72
CA LYS A 391 11.39 30.33 8.92
C LYS A 391 10.01 29.66 8.98
N PRO A 392 9.48 29.37 10.17
CA PRO A 392 8.12 28.87 10.36
C PRO A 392 7.08 29.71 9.61
N VAL A 393 6.23 29.04 8.84
CA VAL A 393 5.08 29.65 8.19
C VAL A 393 4.09 30.11 9.27
N THR A 394 3.97 31.42 9.43
CA THR A 394 2.99 32.04 10.33
C THR A 394 1.71 32.48 9.61
N ARG A 395 1.80 32.73 8.29
CA ARG A 395 0.68 33.14 7.44
C ARG A 395 0.59 32.22 6.21
N PHE A 396 -0.57 31.60 6.04
CA PHE A 396 -0.92 30.78 4.88
C PHE A 396 -1.44 31.68 3.75
N ASP A 397 -0.52 32.47 3.18
CA ASP A 397 -0.79 33.28 1.99
C ASP A 397 -1.06 32.38 0.76
N THR A 398 -1.52 32.98 -0.36
CA THR A 398 -1.87 32.24 -1.58
C THR A 398 -0.69 31.39 -2.09
N THR A 399 0.55 31.84 -1.93
CA THR A 399 1.73 31.08 -2.33
C THR A 399 1.92 29.84 -1.47
N VAL A 400 1.84 29.97 -0.15
CA VAL A 400 1.92 28.85 0.80
C VAL A 400 0.79 27.86 0.54
N LYS A 401 -0.46 28.32 0.37
CA LYS A 401 -1.60 27.45 0.09
C LYS A 401 -1.38 26.61 -1.17
N ASN A 402 -0.91 27.24 -2.25
CA ASN A 402 -0.63 26.54 -3.51
C ASN A 402 0.47 25.48 -3.34
N VAL A 403 1.50 25.76 -2.55
CA VAL A 403 2.55 24.76 -2.28
C VAL A 403 2.02 23.61 -1.43
N ILE A 404 1.23 23.87 -0.39
CA ILE A 404 0.62 22.80 0.42
C ILE A 404 -0.27 21.89 -0.44
N ILE A 405 -1.06 22.48 -1.35
CA ILE A 405 -1.86 21.74 -2.32
C ILE A 405 -0.96 20.91 -3.26
N SER A 406 0.18 21.45 -3.70
CA SER A 406 1.13 20.71 -4.56
C SER A 406 1.73 19.48 -3.88
N TYR A 407 1.84 19.49 -2.55
CA TYR A 407 2.22 18.32 -1.75
C TYR A 407 1.04 17.38 -1.45
N GLY A 408 -0.17 17.69 -1.93
CA GLY A 408 -1.39 16.90 -1.78
C GLY A 408 -2.05 17.01 -0.40
N TYR A 409 -1.83 18.11 0.32
CA TYR A 409 -2.48 18.40 1.60
C TYR A 409 -3.56 19.48 1.45
N ASN A 410 -4.56 19.46 2.34
CA ASN A 410 -5.57 20.51 2.42
C ASN A 410 -5.05 21.69 3.28
N PRO A 411 -4.89 22.91 2.72
CA PRO A 411 -4.32 24.05 3.46
C PRO A 411 -5.13 24.48 4.67
N ASP A 412 -6.45 24.37 4.65
CA ASP A 412 -7.30 24.82 5.74
C ASP A 412 -7.29 23.81 6.91
N VAL A 413 -7.25 22.51 6.59
CA VAL A 413 -7.02 21.44 7.59
C VAL A 413 -5.65 21.58 8.23
N GLU A 414 -4.61 21.80 7.43
CA GLU A 414 -3.23 21.99 7.91
C GLU A 414 -3.09 23.23 8.79
N LYS A 415 -3.68 24.36 8.39
CA LYS A 415 -3.73 25.59 9.19
C LYS A 415 -4.43 25.38 10.53
N ALA A 416 -5.54 24.63 10.56
CA ALA A 416 -6.26 24.35 11.80
C ALA A 416 -5.42 23.45 12.73
N ARG A 417 -4.78 22.41 12.18
CA ARG A 417 -3.94 21.47 12.92
C ARG A 417 -2.73 22.14 13.57
N LEU A 418 -1.99 22.93 12.80
CA LEU A 418 -0.76 23.59 13.25
C LEU A 418 -0.99 24.77 14.19
N LYS A 419 -2.22 25.31 14.23
CA LYS A 419 -2.63 26.27 15.25
C LYS A 419 -2.92 25.59 16.59
N LYS A 420 -3.53 24.39 16.57
CA LYS A 420 -3.83 23.63 17.78
C LYS A 420 -2.57 23.11 18.47
N SER A 421 -1.51 22.78 17.73
CA SER A 421 -0.24 22.31 18.31
C SER A 421 0.60 23.40 18.98
N LYS A 422 0.29 24.70 18.77
CA LYS A 422 0.96 25.83 19.45
C LYS A 422 0.35 26.18 20.82
N ASN A 423 -0.81 25.62 21.14
CA ASN A 423 -1.54 25.88 22.39
C ASN A 423 -1.47 24.69 23.38
N LYS A 424 -0.64 23.68 23.07
CA LYS A 424 -0.14 22.68 24.01
C LYS A 424 1.32 23.00 24.26
#